data_AF-Q2C4W2-F1
#
_entry.id   AF-Q2C4W2-F1
#
_cell.length_a   1.000
_cell.length_b   1.000
_cell.length_c   1.000
_cell.angle_alpha   90.00
_cell.angle_beta   90.00
_cell.angle_gamma   90.00
#
_symmetry.space_group_name_H-M   'P 1'
#
loop_
_entity.id
_entity.type
_entity.pdbx_description
1 polymer ?
#
loop_
_entity_poly.entity_id
_entity_poly.type
_entity_poly.pdbx_seq_one_letter_code
_entity_poly.pdbx_strand_id
1 'polypeptide(L)'
;MSFTTKLPLPIPDFNVSDEQHCFLILDGSQIDKLELLLLQQDFQPQVICPTRFLPLREVSAFIVTLTPEAIAWFIRYNHANVGYIVQSDTNIEQLANKLSDCFEVLSVYGSKVFFKVGQPEAMNVMLSDQACHLWACLSKVWLPTREG
;
A
#
# COMPACT_ATOMS: atom_id res chain seq x y z
N MET A 1 -26.23 -8.66 -2.97
CA MET A 1 -25.60 -7.38 -3.34
C MET A 1 -24.43 -7.70 -4.25
N SER A 2 -24.39 -7.15 -5.47
CA SER A 2 -23.26 -7.38 -6.38
C SER A 2 -22.16 -6.41 -6.01
N PHE A 3 -21.04 -6.94 -5.51
CA PHE A 3 -19.89 -6.15 -5.08
C PHE A 3 -19.05 -5.81 -6.31
N THR A 4 -18.69 -4.54 -6.48
CA THR A 4 -17.69 -4.20 -7.49
C THR A 4 -16.32 -4.43 -6.87
N THR A 5 -15.55 -5.35 -7.45
CA THR A 5 -14.12 -5.47 -7.17
C THR A 5 -13.30 -4.53 -8.05
N LYS A 6 -13.94 -3.77 -8.95
CA LYS A 6 -13.28 -2.88 -9.87
C LYS A 6 -12.72 -1.66 -9.16
N LEU A 7 -11.61 -1.16 -9.68
CA LEU A 7 -10.99 0.05 -9.19
C LEU A 7 -11.94 1.25 -9.43
N PRO A 8 -12.21 2.09 -8.41
CA PRO A 8 -12.98 3.31 -8.62
C PRO A 8 -12.16 4.29 -9.47
N LEU A 9 -12.78 4.80 -10.54
CA LEU A 9 -12.18 5.77 -11.46
C LEU A 9 -13.03 7.05 -11.50
N PRO A 10 -12.42 8.23 -11.74
CA PRO A 10 -10.99 8.45 -11.95
C PRO A 10 -10.19 8.33 -10.63
N ILE A 11 -8.93 7.90 -10.73
CA ILE A 11 -7.99 8.05 -9.62
C ILE A 11 -7.74 9.57 -9.47
N PRO A 12 -7.83 10.14 -8.26
CA PRO A 12 -7.56 11.56 -8.04
C PRO A 12 -6.15 11.95 -8.47
N ASP A 13 -5.97 13.20 -8.87
CA ASP A 13 -4.63 13.71 -9.17
C ASP A 13 -3.77 13.73 -7.89
N PHE A 14 -2.66 13.00 -7.95
CA PHE A 14 -1.57 13.06 -7.00
C PHE A 14 -0.50 13.95 -7.62
N ASN A 15 -0.36 15.17 -7.08
CA ASN A 15 0.64 16.11 -7.55
C ASN A 15 2.03 15.54 -7.23
N VAL A 16 2.72 15.11 -8.27
CA VAL A 16 4.16 14.83 -8.22
C VAL A 16 4.87 16.19 -8.23
N SER A 17 4.84 16.91 -7.11
CA SER A 17 5.65 18.12 -6.92
C SER A 17 7.04 17.74 -6.39
N ASP A 18 8.04 18.59 -6.62
CA ASP A 18 9.45 18.30 -6.31
C ASP A 18 9.74 17.99 -4.82
N GLU A 19 8.84 18.36 -3.91
CA GLU A 19 9.00 18.16 -2.45
C GLU A 19 8.16 17.01 -1.87
N GLN A 20 7.20 16.44 -2.62
CA GLN A 20 6.35 15.36 -2.12
C GLN A 20 6.37 14.15 -3.04
N HIS A 21 6.68 13.00 -2.47
CA HIS A 21 6.76 11.74 -3.18
C HIS A 21 5.41 11.03 -3.15
N CYS A 22 4.99 10.51 -4.31
CA CYS A 22 3.80 9.69 -4.43
C CYS A 22 4.21 8.23 -4.62
N PHE A 23 3.51 7.33 -3.93
CA PHE A 23 3.82 5.90 -3.95
C PHE A 23 2.55 5.08 -4.17
N LEU A 24 2.72 3.96 -4.88
CA LEU A 24 1.72 2.90 -5.00
C LEU A 24 2.11 1.78 -4.05
N ILE A 25 1.19 1.42 -3.15
CA ILE A 25 1.34 0.29 -2.22
C ILE A 25 0.45 -0.84 -2.72
N LEU A 26 1.00 -2.05 -2.80
CA LEU A 26 0.34 -3.23 -3.34
C LEU A 26 0.43 -4.41 -2.37
N ASP A 27 -0.64 -5.18 -2.24
CA ASP A 27 -0.70 -6.35 -1.37
C ASP A 27 -0.27 -7.63 -2.09
N GLY A 28 0.88 -8.19 -1.71
CA GLY A 28 1.39 -9.45 -2.27
C GLY A 28 0.53 -10.68 -1.96
N SER A 29 -0.36 -10.62 -0.97
CA SER A 29 -1.34 -11.69 -0.73
C SER A 29 -2.53 -11.67 -1.70
N GLN A 30 -2.68 -10.62 -2.51
CA GLN A 30 -3.76 -10.48 -3.50
C GLN A 30 -3.29 -10.62 -4.95
N ILE A 31 -1.98 -10.52 -5.18
CA ILE A 31 -1.37 -10.61 -6.51
C ILE A 31 -0.28 -11.68 -6.48
N ASP A 32 -0.54 -12.80 -7.16
CA ASP A 32 0.44 -13.89 -7.27
C ASP A 32 1.74 -13.40 -7.90
N LYS A 33 2.87 -13.70 -7.24
CA LYS A 33 4.22 -13.32 -7.68
C LYS A 33 4.37 -11.82 -7.93
N LEU A 34 3.72 -11.00 -7.10
CA LEU A 34 3.72 -9.54 -7.22
C LEU A 34 5.11 -8.94 -7.46
N GLU A 35 6.10 -9.31 -6.64
CA GLU A 35 7.46 -8.78 -6.77
C GLU A 35 8.04 -8.99 -8.18
N LEU A 36 7.88 -10.20 -8.72
CA LEU A 36 8.36 -10.53 -10.06
C LEU A 36 7.64 -9.69 -11.13
N LEU A 37 6.33 -9.50 -11.00
CA LEU A 37 5.56 -8.66 -11.93
C LEU A 37 6.05 -7.21 -11.90
N LEU A 38 6.29 -6.65 -10.72
CA LEU A 38 6.78 -5.28 -10.57
C LEU A 38 8.21 -5.12 -11.14
N LEU A 39 9.08 -6.10 -10.90
CA LEU A 39 10.43 -6.13 -11.48
C LEU A 39 10.40 -6.22 -13.01
N GLN A 40 9.48 -6.99 -13.59
CA GLN A 40 9.30 -7.08 -15.05
C GLN A 40 8.84 -5.76 -15.70
N GLN A 41 8.21 -4.88 -14.93
CA GLN A 41 7.83 -3.53 -15.38
C GLN A 41 8.89 -2.47 -15.08
N ASP A 42 10.04 -2.84 -14.49
CA ASP A 42 11.09 -1.92 -14.05
C ASP A 42 10.65 -0.90 -12.99
N PHE A 43 9.72 -1.29 -12.11
CA PHE A 43 9.19 -0.39 -11.06
C PHE A 43 10.04 -0.33 -9.78
N GLN A 44 11.15 -1.08 -9.71
CA GLN A 44 12.09 -1.10 -8.57
C GLN A 44 11.40 -1.22 -7.19
N PRO A 45 10.60 -2.28 -6.96
CA PRO A 45 9.79 -2.41 -5.75
C PRO A 45 10.61 -2.56 -4.48
N GLN A 46 10.16 -1.92 -3.40
CA GLN A 46 10.65 -2.14 -2.05
C GLN A 46 9.64 -2.97 -1.27
N VAL A 47 10.12 -3.96 -0.50
CA VAL A 47 9.23 -4.77 0.35
C VAL A 47 8.85 -3.99 1.62
N ILE A 48 7.59 -4.08 2.02
CA ILE A 48 7.12 -3.66 3.34
C ILE A 48 7.06 -4.91 4.23
N CYS A 49 8.22 -5.29 4.77
CA CYS A 49 8.35 -6.45 5.63
C CYS A 49 9.58 -6.30 6.52
N PRO A 50 9.45 -6.41 7.86
CA PRO A 50 10.59 -6.47 8.76
C PRO A 50 11.53 -7.62 8.40
N THR A 51 12.85 -7.41 8.51
CA THR A 51 13.87 -8.43 8.18
C THR A 51 13.66 -9.77 8.90
N ARG A 52 13.15 -9.73 10.13
CA ARG A 52 12.83 -10.94 10.92
C ARG A 52 11.72 -11.81 10.32
N PHE A 53 10.94 -11.28 9.38
CA PHE A 53 9.83 -11.93 8.70
C PHE A 53 10.06 -12.10 7.20
N LEU A 54 11.31 -12.05 6.72
CA LEU A 54 11.65 -12.31 5.32
C LEU A 54 11.07 -13.62 4.75
N PRO A 55 10.86 -14.72 5.50
CA PRO A 55 10.14 -15.88 4.99
C PRO A 55 8.70 -15.59 4.51
N LEU A 56 8.09 -14.47 4.92
CA LEU A 56 6.77 -14.01 4.50
C LEU A 56 6.83 -13.00 3.34
N ARG A 57 8.00 -12.75 2.76
CA ARG A 57 8.19 -11.77 1.67
C ARG A 57 7.22 -11.99 0.51
N GLU A 58 7.00 -13.25 0.12
CA GLU A 58 6.15 -13.59 -1.04
C GLU A 58 4.71 -13.07 -0.91
N VAL A 59 4.20 -12.96 0.31
CA VAL A 59 2.84 -12.47 0.60
C VAL A 59 2.83 -11.09 1.27
N SER A 60 4.00 -10.44 1.35
CA SER A 60 4.14 -9.11 1.94
C SER A 60 3.67 -8.02 1.00
N ALA A 61 3.40 -6.84 1.55
CA ALA A 61 3.11 -5.68 0.72
C ALA A 61 4.40 -5.14 0.07
N PHE A 62 4.25 -4.50 -1.08
CA PHE A 62 5.33 -3.82 -1.80
C PHE A 62 4.96 -2.36 -2.03
N ILE A 63 5.96 -1.50 -2.06
CA ILE A 63 5.84 -0.09 -2.40
C ILE A 63 6.70 0.22 -3.62
N VAL A 64 6.14 1.01 -4.54
CA VAL A 64 6.83 1.53 -5.73
C VAL A 64 6.57 3.03 -5.87
N THR A 65 7.48 3.75 -6.51
CA THR A 65 7.25 5.14 -6.90
C THR A 65 6.06 5.23 -7.86
N LEU A 66 5.19 6.21 -7.65
CA LEU A 66 4.01 6.42 -8.47
C LEU A 66 4.39 7.14 -9.78
N THR A 67 4.87 6.39 -10.77
CA THR A 67 5.10 6.87 -12.13
C THR A 67 3.82 6.77 -12.98
N PRO A 68 3.75 7.48 -14.13
CA PRO A 68 2.65 7.30 -15.08
C PRO A 68 2.45 5.84 -15.51
N GLU A 69 3.54 5.10 -15.69
CA GLU A 69 3.53 3.69 -16.06
C GLU A 69 2.96 2.81 -14.93
N ALA A 70 3.32 3.10 -13.67
CA ALA A 70 2.80 2.41 -12.50
C ALA A 70 1.30 2.65 -12.32
N ILE A 71 0.84 3.90 -12.47
CA ILE A 71 -0.60 4.24 -12.46
C ILE A 71 -1.33 3.50 -13.57
N ALA A 72 -0.82 3.56 -14.80
CA ALA A 72 -1.45 2.90 -15.94
C ALA A 72 -1.52 1.38 -15.75
N TRP A 73 -0.46 0.77 -15.21
CA TRP A 73 -0.44 -0.65 -14.86
C TRP A 73 -1.50 -1.00 -13.82
N PHE A 74 -1.60 -0.20 -12.76
CA PHE A 74 -2.56 -0.40 -11.68
C PHE A 74 -4.02 -0.24 -12.14
N ILE A 75 -4.29 0.77 -12.98
CA ILE A 75 -5.61 0.95 -13.62
C ILE A 75 -5.94 -0.24 -14.54
N ARG A 76 -4.98 -0.77 -15.30
CA ARG A 76 -5.18 -1.95 -16.15
C ARG A 76 -5.46 -3.21 -15.31
N TYR A 77 -4.82 -3.35 -14.15
CA TYR A 77 -5.11 -4.46 -13.22
C TYR A 77 -6.55 -4.41 -12.70
N ASN A 78 -7.09 -3.20 -12.49
CA ASN A 78 -8.51 -2.93 -12.25
C ASN A 78 -9.14 -3.73 -11.10
N HIS A 79 -8.45 -3.80 -9.96
CA HIS A 79 -8.96 -4.48 -8.78
C HIS A 79 -8.76 -3.63 -7.53
N ALA A 80 -9.85 -3.27 -6.84
CA ALA A 80 -9.82 -2.33 -5.71
C ALA A 80 -8.99 -2.87 -4.53
N ASN A 81 -9.13 -4.15 -4.17
CA ASN A 81 -8.53 -4.68 -2.94
C ASN A 81 -7.01 -4.94 -3.01
N VAL A 82 -6.34 -4.62 -4.12
CA VAL A 82 -4.93 -5.01 -4.31
C VAL A 82 -3.93 -3.95 -3.92
N GLY A 83 -4.39 -2.73 -3.62
CA GLY A 83 -3.49 -1.65 -3.25
C GLY A 83 -4.15 -0.28 -3.24
N TYR A 84 -3.33 0.71 -2.91
CA TYR A 84 -3.77 2.09 -2.70
C TYR A 84 -2.60 3.05 -2.94
N ILE A 85 -2.91 4.35 -3.01
CA ILE A 85 -1.93 5.39 -3.32
C ILE A 85 -1.74 6.28 -2.11
N VAL A 86 -0.48 6.65 -1.85
CA VAL A 86 -0.10 7.56 -0.78
C VAL A 86 0.81 8.67 -1.30
N GLN A 87 0.76 9.80 -0.62
CA GLN A 87 1.69 10.91 -0.76
C GLN A 87 2.40 11.12 0.57
N SER A 88 3.70 11.31 0.51
CA SER A 88 4.59 11.42 1.67
C SER A 88 5.72 12.40 1.40
N ASP A 89 6.21 13.04 2.45
CA ASP A 89 7.44 13.84 2.46
C ASP A 89 8.70 12.97 2.67
N THR A 90 8.52 11.69 3.02
CA THR A 90 9.61 10.74 3.21
C THR A 90 9.93 9.99 1.92
N ASN A 91 11.19 9.56 1.78
CA ASN A 91 11.58 8.73 0.64
C ASN A 91 11.02 7.30 0.76
N ILE A 92 11.09 6.54 -0.33
CA ILE A 92 10.49 5.19 -0.41
C ILE A 92 11.03 4.21 0.66
N GLU A 93 12.33 4.24 0.95
CA GLU A 93 12.95 3.35 1.95
C GLU A 93 12.49 3.70 3.36
N GLN A 94 12.43 5.00 3.68
CA GLN A 94 11.94 5.49 4.96
C GLN A 94 10.47 5.11 5.16
N LEU A 95 9.63 5.30 4.16
CA LEU A 95 8.22 4.95 4.24
C LEU A 95 8.01 3.44 4.33
N ALA A 96 8.74 2.63 3.56
CA ALA A 96 8.69 1.17 3.63
C ALA A 96 9.05 0.67 5.04
N ASN A 97 10.08 1.25 5.65
CA ASN A 97 10.48 0.93 7.02
C ASN A 97 9.41 1.34 8.03
N LYS A 98 8.85 2.54 7.94
CA LYS A 98 7.76 3.01 8.82
C LYS A 98 6.52 2.13 8.74
N LEU A 99 6.14 1.72 7.54
CA LEU A 99 5.02 0.82 7.32
C LEU A 99 5.32 -0.60 7.84
N SER A 100 6.58 -1.04 7.78
CA SER A 100 7.03 -2.32 8.33
C SER A 100 6.94 -2.36 9.86
N ASP A 101 7.03 -1.21 10.55
CA ASP A 101 6.81 -1.16 12.01
C ASP A 101 5.38 -1.53 12.40
N CYS A 102 4.41 -1.40 11.49
CA CYS A 102 3.01 -1.76 11.71
C CYS A 102 2.71 -3.25 11.48
N PHE A 103 3.70 -4.07 11.13
CA PHE A 103 3.50 -5.44 10.63
C PHE A 103 2.94 -6.43 11.65
N GLU A 104 3.19 -6.24 12.96
CA GLU A 104 2.73 -7.15 14.02
C GLU A 104 1.78 -6.43 14.96
N VAL A 105 0.59 -6.99 15.18
CA VAL A 105 -0.43 -6.43 16.08
C VAL A 105 -0.94 -7.50 17.05
N LEU A 106 -1.42 -7.05 18.20
CA LEU A 106 -2.07 -7.92 19.19
C LEU A 106 -3.56 -8.05 18.85
N SER A 107 -4.03 -9.28 18.75
CA SER A 107 -5.46 -9.55 18.63
C SER A 107 -6.16 -9.36 19.97
N VAL A 108 -7.48 -9.22 19.94
CA VAL A 108 -8.34 -9.19 21.14
C VAL A 108 -8.24 -10.47 22.00
N TYR A 109 -7.66 -11.54 21.45
CA TYR A 109 -7.44 -12.81 22.14
C TYR A 109 -6.00 -12.94 22.69
N GLY A 110 -5.19 -11.88 22.62
CA GLY A 110 -3.80 -11.87 23.09
C GLY A 110 -2.82 -12.57 22.16
N SER A 111 -3.26 -13.03 20.98
CA SER A 111 -2.38 -13.62 19.98
C SER A 111 -1.70 -12.55 19.13
N LYS A 112 -0.45 -12.79 18.74
CA LYS A 112 0.24 -11.95 17.74
C LYS A 112 -0.25 -12.33 16.35
N VAL A 113 -0.69 -11.34 15.58
CA VAL A 113 -1.14 -11.51 14.19
C VAL A 113 -0.46 -10.48 13.29
N PHE A 114 -0.40 -10.79 12.00
CA PHE A 114 0.19 -9.89 11.01
C PHE A 114 -0.86 -8.92 10.49
N PHE A 115 -0.56 -7.62 10.58
CA PHE A 115 -1.39 -6.59 9.99
C PHE A 115 -1.11 -6.49 8.49
N LYS A 116 -2.17 -6.56 7.68
CA LYS A 116 -2.04 -6.51 6.22
C LYS A 116 -1.96 -5.06 5.75
N VAL A 117 -0.78 -4.47 5.85
CA VAL A 117 -0.53 -3.08 5.46
C VAL A 117 -0.97 -2.78 4.03
N GLY A 118 -0.80 -3.72 3.10
CA GLY A 118 -1.20 -3.55 1.70
C GLY A 118 -2.72 -3.56 1.44
N GLN A 119 -3.55 -4.02 2.39
CA GLN A 119 -5.00 -4.08 2.22
C GLN A 119 -5.61 -2.67 2.38
N PRO A 120 -6.31 -2.13 1.37
CA PRO A 120 -6.95 -0.82 1.46
C PRO A 120 -7.91 -0.70 2.64
N GLU A 121 -8.73 -1.72 2.91
CA GLU A 121 -9.70 -1.71 4.00
C GLU A 121 -9.04 -1.70 5.38
N ALA A 122 -7.94 -2.45 5.55
CA ALA A 122 -7.18 -2.44 6.80
C ALA A 122 -6.55 -1.07 7.03
N MET A 123 -5.98 -0.48 5.98
CA MET A 123 -5.39 0.85 6.03
C MET A 123 -6.44 1.94 6.26
N ASN A 124 -7.63 1.81 5.70
CA ASN A 124 -8.75 2.74 5.95
C ASN A 124 -9.13 2.77 7.43
N VAL A 125 -9.27 1.59 8.06
CA VAL A 125 -9.55 1.53 9.51
C VAL A 125 -8.43 2.20 10.29
N MET A 126 -7.16 1.93 9.95
CA MET A 126 -6.02 2.50 10.66
C MET A 126 -5.91 4.03 10.50
N LEU A 127 -6.13 4.56 9.29
CA LEU A 127 -6.01 5.99 8.99
C LEU A 127 -7.27 6.80 9.30
N SER A 128 -8.41 6.12 9.56
CA SER A 128 -9.62 6.78 10.04
C SER A 128 -9.40 7.46 11.41
N ASP A 129 -8.44 6.97 12.20
CA ASP A 129 -7.96 7.66 13.40
C ASP A 129 -6.96 8.76 13.03
N GLN A 130 -7.35 10.02 13.27
CA GLN A 130 -6.51 11.20 13.05
C GLN A 130 -5.29 11.24 13.99
N ALA A 131 -5.32 10.51 15.11
CA ALA A 131 -4.17 10.38 16.01
C ALA A 131 -3.17 9.30 15.55
N CYS A 132 -3.46 8.59 14.44
CA CYS A 132 -2.57 7.57 13.90
C CYS A 132 -1.20 8.17 13.55
N HIS A 133 -0.14 7.57 14.09
CA HIS A 133 1.23 8.05 13.88
C HIS A 133 1.70 8.01 12.42
N LEU A 134 1.04 7.25 11.54
CA LEU A 134 1.35 7.26 10.11
C LEU A 134 1.06 8.63 9.47
N TRP A 135 0.14 9.42 10.00
CA TRP A 135 -0.11 10.78 9.51
C TRP A 135 1.10 11.71 9.69
N ALA A 136 2.07 11.35 10.55
CA ALA A 136 3.31 12.11 10.69
C ALA A 136 4.23 12.03 9.45
N CYS A 137 4.02 11.03 8.57
CA CYS A 137 4.76 10.90 7.31
C CYS A 137 3.85 10.84 6.07
N LEU A 138 2.53 10.94 6.22
CA LEU A 138 1.58 10.90 5.12
C LEU A 138 0.88 12.25 5.00
N SER A 139 0.87 12.84 3.79
CA SER A 139 0.16 14.09 3.51
C SER A 139 -1.19 13.86 2.84
N LYS A 140 -1.30 12.81 2.02
CA LYS A 140 -2.52 12.46 1.30
C LYS A 140 -2.57 10.96 1.07
N VAL A 141 -3.75 10.38 1.13
CA VAL A 141 -3.97 8.96 0.84
C VAL A 141 -5.24 8.82 0.00
N TRP A 142 -5.21 7.92 -0.98
CA TRP A 142 -6.38 7.48 -1.72
C TRP A 142 -6.53 5.98 -1.54
N LEU A 143 -7.64 5.59 -0.93
CA LEU A 143 -7.97 4.19 -0.65
C LEU A 143 -9.21 3.82 -1.47
N PRO A 144 -9.14 2.80 -2.34
CA PRO A 144 -10.30 2.34 -3.10
C PRO A 144 -11.26 1.50 -2.22
N THR A 145 -11.74 2.07 -1.12
CA THR A 145 -12.60 1.35 -0.16
C THR A 145 -14.10 1.51 -0.48
N ARG A 146 -14.90 0.71 0.23
CA ARG A 146 -16.34 0.58 0.00
C ARG A 146 -17.18 1.81 0.38
N GLU A 147 -16.67 2.69 1.23
CA GLU A 147 -17.43 3.84 1.76
C GLU A 147 -17.06 5.20 1.13
N GLY A 148 -16.20 5.18 0.10
CA GLY A 148 -15.77 6.39 -0.62
C GLY A 148 -14.38 6.86 -0.24
#